data_AF-I8WNX9-F1
#
_entry.id   AF-I8WNX9-F1
#
_cell.length_a   1.000
_cell.length_b   1.000
_cell.length_c   1.000
_cell.angle_alpha   90.00
_cell.angle_beta   90.00
_cell.angle_gamma   90.00
#
_symmetry.space_group_name_H-M   'P 1'
#
loop_
_entity.id
_entity.type
_entity.pdbx_description
1 polymer ?
#
loop_
_entity_poly.entity_id
_entity_poly.type
_entity_poly.pdbx_seq_one_letter_code
_entity_poly.pdbx_strand_id
1 'polypeptide(L)'
;MSKRGVLSSKFNMSLGFIPVIVSIILCEFITQDISIYIGAGVGALYSLYTLWGKGARIPNFLLYCTTGMLLLLSLTTLIFGDCSSREMFPLTLEISTLIPVVIIFLNRKRFLAHQISQSQKCCKQLFAQGAESAIVTTRVVVIIAFLHFLGVFITILLPGPLSETSRDVLFRYCPPAVFILSILFNHLSFASKY
;
A
#
# COMPACT_ATOMS: atom_id res chain seq x y z
N MET A 1 33.59 -16.16 3.03
CA MET A 1 32.23 -16.54 3.48
C MET A 1 31.31 -15.34 3.34
N SER A 2 30.48 -15.34 2.29
CA SER A 2 29.63 -14.23 1.86
C SER A 2 28.50 -13.99 2.86
N LYS A 3 28.49 -12.82 3.51
CA LYS A 3 27.29 -12.28 4.16
C LYS A 3 26.32 -11.90 3.06
N ARG A 4 25.59 -12.91 2.55
CA ARG A 4 24.42 -12.80 1.69
C ARG A 4 23.45 -11.83 2.37
N GLY A 5 23.53 -10.57 1.95
CA GLY A 5 22.67 -9.52 2.42
C GLY A 5 21.25 -9.86 2.01
N VAL A 6 20.52 -10.48 2.94
CA VAL A 6 19.10 -10.23 3.14
C VAL A 6 18.99 -8.72 3.31
N LEU A 7 18.96 -8.00 2.19
CA LEU A 7 18.72 -6.57 2.16
C LEU A 7 17.38 -6.39 2.83
N SER A 8 17.54 -5.77 3.99
CA SER A 8 16.80 -6.06 5.20
C SER A 8 15.32 -5.83 4.98
N SER A 9 14.46 -6.69 5.53
CA SER A 9 13.02 -6.42 5.71
C SER A 9 12.73 -4.96 6.14
N LYS A 10 13.68 -4.32 6.84
CA LYS A 10 13.70 -2.89 7.18
C LYS A 10 13.61 -1.89 6.01
N PHE A 11 14.00 -2.24 4.79
CA PHE A 11 13.89 -1.40 3.58
C PHE A 11 12.73 -1.81 2.68
N ASN A 12 11.97 -2.84 3.04
CA ASN A 12 10.82 -3.26 2.27
C ASN A 12 9.64 -2.33 2.52
N MET A 13 9.62 -1.21 1.80
CA MET A 13 8.59 -0.17 1.93
C MET A 13 7.18 -0.70 1.59
N SER A 14 7.07 -1.82 0.88
CA SER A 14 5.79 -2.47 0.58
C SER A 14 5.12 -3.08 1.82
N LEU A 15 5.84 -3.25 2.95
CA LEU A 15 5.21 -3.58 4.23
C LEU A 15 4.23 -2.48 4.69
N GLY A 16 4.33 -1.28 4.11
CA GLY A 16 3.34 -0.22 4.27
C GLY A 16 1.93 -0.59 3.79
N PHE A 17 1.75 -1.65 3.00
CA PHE A 17 0.42 -2.13 2.59
C PHE A 17 -0.22 -3.11 3.59
N ILE A 18 0.50 -3.56 4.63
CA ILE A 18 -0.04 -4.49 5.63
C ILE A 18 -1.37 -4.02 6.23
N PRO A 19 -1.51 -2.74 6.69
CA PRO A 19 -2.77 -2.28 7.24
C PRO A 19 -3.97 -2.42 6.28
N VAL A 20 -3.72 -2.21 4.99
CA VAL A 20 -4.74 -2.33 3.94
C VAL A 20 -5.08 -3.79 3.67
N ILE A 21 -4.09 -4.68 3.58
CA ILE A 21 -4.31 -6.12 3.42
C ILE A 21 -5.12 -6.67 4.60
N VAL A 22 -4.78 -6.25 5.83
CA VAL A 22 -5.52 -6.60 7.05
C VAL A 22 -6.97 -6.13 6.95
N SER A 23 -7.24 -4.89 6.55
CA SER A 23 -8.62 -4.40 6.33
C SER A 23 -9.37 -5.16 5.23
N ILE A 24 -8.72 -5.59 4.16
CA ILE A 24 -9.40 -6.37 3.11
C ILE A 24 -9.80 -7.74 3.65
N ILE A 25 -8.87 -8.45 4.30
CA ILE A 25 -9.12 -9.79 4.83
C ILE A 25 -10.17 -9.76 5.95
N LEU A 26 -10.09 -8.80 6.87
CA LEU A 26 -11.09 -8.71 7.94
C LEU A 26 -12.48 -8.37 7.42
N CYS A 27 -12.61 -7.61 6.33
CA CYS A 27 -13.90 -7.27 5.74
C CYS A 27 -14.68 -8.51 5.26
N GLU A 28 -14.01 -9.66 5.03
CA GLU A 28 -14.66 -10.93 4.73
C GLU A 28 -15.46 -11.48 5.92
N PHE A 29 -14.97 -11.26 7.15
CA PHE A 29 -15.48 -11.88 8.36
C PHE A 29 -16.32 -10.94 9.23
N ILE A 30 -16.04 -9.63 9.18
CA ILE A 30 -16.71 -8.61 10.00
C ILE A 30 -17.34 -7.53 9.11
N THR A 31 -17.96 -6.51 9.71
CA THR A 31 -18.50 -5.35 8.99
C THR A 31 -17.36 -4.44 8.51
N GLN A 32 -17.64 -3.68 7.43
CA GLN A 32 -16.63 -2.87 6.73
C GLN A 32 -16.04 -1.80 7.65
N ASP A 33 -16.89 -1.08 8.35
CA ASP A 33 -16.53 -0.07 9.35
C ASP A 33 -15.54 -0.59 10.39
N ILE A 34 -15.83 -1.74 11.02
CA ILE A 34 -14.95 -2.36 12.02
C ILE A 34 -13.63 -2.80 11.36
N SER A 35 -13.67 -3.29 10.12
CA SER A 35 -12.48 -3.68 9.39
C SER A 35 -11.53 -2.50 9.08
N ILE A 36 -12.11 -1.35 8.72
CA ILE A 36 -11.35 -0.11 8.50
C ILE A 36 -10.74 0.35 9.83
N TYR A 37 -11.50 0.33 10.93
CA TYR A 37 -10.99 0.73 12.25
C TYR A 37 -9.85 -0.15 12.73
N ILE A 38 -9.96 -1.48 12.54
CA ILE A 38 -8.89 -2.42 12.90
C ILE A 38 -7.66 -2.19 12.02
N GLY A 39 -7.81 -2.04 10.70
CA GLY A 39 -6.66 -1.77 9.84
C GLY A 39 -6.00 -0.42 10.13
N ALA A 40 -6.78 0.63 10.38
CA ALA A 40 -6.26 1.93 10.83
C ALA A 40 -5.50 1.81 12.15
N GLY A 41 -6.04 1.03 13.10
CA GLY A 41 -5.39 0.71 14.37
C GLY A 41 -4.08 -0.04 14.19
N VAL A 42 -4.04 -1.08 13.33
CA VAL A 42 -2.82 -1.81 12.98
C VAL A 42 -1.79 -0.89 12.32
N GLY A 43 -2.21 -0.02 11.40
CA GLY A 43 -1.35 0.97 10.77
C GLY A 43 -0.77 1.98 11.76
N ALA A 44 -1.59 2.47 12.69
CA ALA A 44 -1.17 3.41 13.74
C ALA A 44 -0.21 2.75 14.75
N LEU A 45 -0.50 1.52 15.18
CA LEU A 45 0.38 0.75 16.07
C LEU A 45 1.72 0.44 15.40
N TYR A 46 1.70 0.02 14.12
CA TYR A 46 2.92 -0.27 13.37
C TYR A 46 3.74 1.01 13.13
N SER A 47 3.06 2.13 12.85
CA SER A 47 3.67 3.46 12.76
C SER A 47 4.32 3.89 14.09
N LEU A 48 3.61 3.71 15.21
CA LEU A 48 4.09 4.07 16.55
C LEU A 48 5.26 3.17 16.99
N TYR A 49 5.19 1.87 16.71
CA TYR A 49 6.28 0.93 16.94
C TYR A 49 7.55 1.35 16.18
N THR A 50 7.39 1.77 14.93
CA THR A 50 8.49 2.28 14.10
C THR A 50 9.07 3.58 14.68
N LEU A 51 8.24 4.44 15.30
CA LEU A 51 8.69 5.68 15.95
C LEU A 51 9.40 5.43 17.29
N TRP A 52 8.93 4.46 18.07
CA TRP A 52 9.46 4.13 19.40
C TRP A 52 10.77 3.35 19.35
N GLY A 53 11.06 2.65 18.24
CA GLY A 53 12.34 1.99 18.01
C GLY A 53 13.53 2.97 18.06
N LYS A 54 14.37 2.86 19.10
CA LYS A 54 15.58 3.67 19.38
C LYS A 54 16.76 3.44 18.40
N GLY A 55 16.53 3.32 17.10
CA GLY A 55 17.59 3.07 16.10
C GLY A 55 17.37 3.80 14.78
N ALA A 56 18.45 4.02 14.02
CA ALA A 56 18.48 4.76 12.76
C ALA A 56 17.26 4.45 11.87
N ARG A 57 16.33 5.42 11.86
CA ARG A 57 14.95 5.27 11.42
C ARG A 57 14.89 5.27 9.90
N ILE A 58 14.46 4.16 9.32
CA ILE A 58 14.00 4.14 7.93
C ILE A 58 12.51 4.48 7.99
N PRO A 59 12.08 5.69 7.58
CA PRO A 59 10.67 6.03 7.57
C PRO A 59 9.94 5.18 6.51
N ASN A 60 8.98 4.36 6.93
CA ASN A 60 8.10 3.66 6.00
C ASN A 60 7.07 4.66 5.45
N PHE A 61 7.45 5.42 4.42
CA PHE A 61 6.60 6.44 3.80
C PHE A 61 5.25 5.88 3.34
N LEU A 62 5.28 4.70 2.71
CA LEU A 62 4.07 4.01 2.27
C LEU A 62 3.16 3.66 3.45
N LEU A 63 3.72 3.23 4.60
CA LEU A 63 2.95 2.93 5.80
C LEU A 63 2.23 4.16 6.34
N TYR A 64 2.91 5.31 6.40
CA TYR A 64 2.28 6.54 6.87
C TYR A 64 1.17 7.00 5.93
N CYS A 65 1.37 6.87 4.61
CA CYS A 65 0.34 7.19 3.63
C CYS A 65 -0.86 6.25 3.71
N THR A 66 -0.66 4.95 3.81
CA THR A 66 -1.76 3.98 3.92
C THR A 66 -2.51 4.10 5.24
N THR A 67 -1.79 4.33 6.35
CA THR A 67 -2.40 4.58 7.67
C THR A 67 -3.20 5.88 7.65
N GLY A 68 -2.66 6.96 7.08
CA GLY A 68 -3.37 8.22 6.95
C GLY A 68 -4.62 8.09 6.06
N MET A 69 -4.53 7.34 4.96
CA MET A 69 -5.68 7.03 4.11
C MET A 69 -6.75 6.24 4.86
N LEU A 70 -6.38 5.19 5.59
CA LEU A 70 -7.33 4.40 6.40
C LEU A 70 -7.97 5.22 7.52
N LEU A 71 -7.23 6.14 8.14
CA LEU A 71 -7.78 7.07 9.14
C LEU A 71 -8.79 8.06 8.51
N LEU A 72 -8.48 8.60 7.33
CA LEU A 72 -9.42 9.45 6.59
C LEU A 72 -10.67 8.68 6.17
N LEU A 73 -10.51 7.43 5.73
CA LEU A 73 -11.61 6.56 5.38
C LEU A 73 -12.46 6.24 6.62
N SER A 74 -11.83 5.90 7.74
CA SER A 74 -12.48 5.70 9.05
C SER A 74 -13.27 6.93 9.49
N LEU A 75 -12.71 8.13 9.33
CA LEU A 75 -13.40 9.37 9.66
C LEU A 75 -14.61 9.59 8.73
N THR A 76 -14.46 9.28 7.45
CA THR A 76 -15.55 9.40 6.46
C THR A 76 -16.67 8.42 6.77
N THR A 77 -16.37 7.16 7.11
CA THR A 77 -17.38 6.16 7.51
C THR A 77 -18.06 6.52 8.83
N LEU A 78 -17.33 7.13 9.78
CA LEU A 78 -17.94 7.63 11.02
C LEU A 78 -18.94 8.76 10.78
N ILE A 79 -18.69 9.65 9.81
CA ILE A 79 -19.53 10.82 9.55
C ILE A 79 -20.69 10.49 8.59
N PHE A 80 -20.43 9.71 7.54
CA PHE A 80 -21.38 9.47 6.44
C PHE A 80 -21.95 8.04 6.41
N GLY A 81 -21.47 7.14 7.26
CA GLY A 81 -21.84 5.72 7.25
C GLY A 81 -21.16 4.93 6.13
N ASP A 82 -21.61 3.68 5.93
CA ASP A 82 -21.05 2.78 4.92
C ASP A 82 -21.44 3.23 3.49
N CYS A 83 -20.55 4.00 2.85
CA CYS A 83 -20.77 4.53 1.51
C CYS A 83 -20.59 3.51 0.37
N SER A 84 -20.16 2.27 0.63
CA SER A 84 -19.80 1.28 -0.40
C SER A 84 -20.40 -0.10 -0.11
N SER A 85 -20.86 -0.80 -1.15
CA SER A 85 -21.33 -2.18 -1.02
C SER A 85 -20.19 -3.12 -0.60
N ARG A 86 -20.53 -4.21 0.11
CA ARG A 86 -19.57 -5.20 0.64
C ARG A 86 -18.60 -5.72 -0.41
N GLU A 87 -19.08 -5.93 -1.63
CA GLU A 87 -18.28 -6.46 -2.74
C GLU A 87 -17.32 -5.43 -3.36
N MET A 88 -17.64 -4.14 -3.29
CA MET A 88 -16.82 -3.09 -3.90
C MET A 88 -15.76 -2.56 -2.94
N PHE A 89 -15.81 -2.93 -1.66
CA PHE A 89 -14.92 -2.41 -0.64
C PHE A 89 -13.43 -2.72 -0.85
N PRO A 90 -13.02 -3.94 -1.24
CA PRO A 90 -11.62 -4.22 -1.56
C PRO A 90 -11.10 -3.35 -2.72
N LEU A 91 -11.95 -3.10 -3.74
CA LEU A 91 -11.64 -2.18 -4.84
C LEU A 91 -11.56 -0.73 -4.36
N THR A 92 -12.47 -0.28 -3.50
CA THR A 92 -12.43 1.07 -2.91
C THR A 92 -11.13 1.28 -2.12
N LEU A 93 -10.70 0.28 -1.34
CA LEU A 93 -9.41 0.32 -0.66
C LEU A 93 -8.26 0.37 -1.66
N GLU A 94 -8.27 -0.43 -2.73
CA GLU A 94 -7.25 -0.37 -3.78
C GLU A 94 -7.12 1.01 -4.39
N ILE A 95 -8.23 1.59 -4.87
CA ILE A 95 -8.27 2.94 -5.45
C ILE A 95 -7.80 3.98 -4.44
N SER A 96 -8.30 3.93 -3.21
CA SER A 96 -7.95 4.90 -2.16
C SER A 96 -6.46 4.82 -1.81
N THR A 97 -5.88 3.62 -1.81
CA THR A 97 -4.44 3.43 -1.56
C THR A 97 -3.60 3.89 -2.74
N LEU A 98 -4.11 3.81 -3.97
CA LEU A 98 -3.40 4.25 -5.16
C LEU A 98 -3.28 5.76 -5.28
N ILE A 99 -4.23 6.53 -4.79
CA ILE A 99 -4.17 8.00 -4.81
C ILE A 99 -2.84 8.53 -4.21
N PRO A 100 -2.49 8.24 -2.94
CA PRO A 100 -1.23 8.71 -2.37
C PRO A 100 0.00 8.09 -3.06
N VAL A 101 -0.09 6.83 -3.51
CA VAL A 101 1.00 6.13 -4.23
C VAL A 101 1.30 6.83 -5.56
N VAL A 102 0.29 7.19 -6.34
CA VAL A 102 0.44 7.93 -7.62
C VAL A 102 0.93 9.35 -7.37
N ILE A 103 0.46 10.03 -6.31
CA ILE A 103 0.97 11.36 -5.95
C ILE A 103 2.48 11.31 -5.67
N ILE A 104 2.94 10.32 -4.90
CA ILE A 104 4.37 10.08 -4.64
C ILE A 104 5.11 9.79 -5.95
N PHE A 105 4.53 8.96 -6.82
CA PHE A 105 5.13 8.60 -8.10
C PHE A 105 5.38 9.81 -9.02
N LEU A 106 4.35 10.66 -9.17
CA LEU A 106 4.38 11.85 -10.01
C LEU A 106 5.32 12.92 -9.43
N ASN A 107 5.26 13.13 -8.11
CA ASN A 107 6.06 14.14 -7.43
C ASN A 107 7.42 13.64 -6.95
N ARG A 108 7.89 12.46 -7.40
CA ARG A 108 9.10 11.80 -6.88
C ARG A 108 10.33 12.71 -6.77
N LYS A 109 10.55 13.61 -7.75
CA LYS A 109 11.69 14.54 -7.75
C LYS A 109 11.56 15.60 -6.65
N ARG A 110 10.37 16.18 -6.49
CA ARG A 110 10.06 17.16 -5.43
C ARG A 110 10.03 16.50 -4.06
N PHE A 111 9.47 15.31 -3.95
CA PHE A 111 9.43 14.52 -2.72
C PHE A 111 10.85 14.20 -2.25
N LEU A 112 11.71 13.70 -3.14
CA LEU A 112 13.11 13.40 -2.81
C LEU A 112 13.89 14.66 -2.40
N ALA A 113 13.72 15.78 -3.13
CA ALA A 113 14.37 17.04 -2.79
C ALA A 113 13.92 17.62 -1.45
N HIS A 114 12.60 17.61 -1.18
CA HIS A 114 12.03 18.10 0.08
C HIS A 114 12.52 17.26 1.27
N GLN A 115 12.59 15.93 1.10
CA GLN A 115 13.07 15.02 2.15
C GLN A 115 14.58 15.17 2.42
N ILE A 116 15.41 15.30 1.37
CA ILE A 116 16.85 15.57 1.52
C ILE A 116 17.09 16.89 2.26
N SER A 117 16.25 17.91 1.99
CA SER A 117 16.30 19.21 2.67
C SER A 117 15.87 19.13 4.14
N GLN A 118 14.92 18.26 4.49
CA GLN A 118 14.38 18.12 5.84
C GLN A 118 15.22 17.17 6.73
N SER A 119 16.03 16.29 6.13
CA SER A 119 16.85 15.32 6.87
C SER A 119 18.13 15.95 7.48
N GLN A 120 18.35 15.68 8.78
CA GLN A 120 19.58 16.01 9.50
C GLN A 120 20.81 15.39 8.82
N LYS A 121 21.94 16.11 8.79
CA LYS A 121 23.16 15.78 8.00
C LYS A 121 23.65 14.33 8.13
N CYS A 122 23.43 13.66 9.28
CA CYS A 122 23.87 12.28 9.54
C CYS A 122 22.96 11.20 8.93
N CYS A 123 21.68 11.48 8.69
CA CYS A 123 20.70 10.47 8.22
C CYS A 123 20.34 10.57 6.73
N LYS A 124 20.95 11.52 5.99
CA LYS A 124 20.65 11.80 4.57
C LYS A 124 20.68 10.57 3.67
N GLN A 125 21.68 9.70 3.81
CA GLN A 125 21.82 8.50 2.99
C GLN A 125 20.73 7.46 3.27
N LEU A 126 20.37 7.24 4.54
CA LEU A 126 19.31 6.30 4.91
C LEU A 126 17.94 6.76 4.43
N PHE A 127 17.66 8.07 4.52
CA PHE A 127 16.43 8.67 4.00
C PHE A 127 16.37 8.64 2.47
N ALA A 128 17.47 8.94 1.79
CA ALA A 128 17.56 8.84 0.33
C ALA A 128 17.33 7.40 -0.15
N GLN A 129 17.96 6.42 0.50
CA GLN A 129 17.77 5.01 0.20
C GLN A 129 16.33 4.54 0.48
N GLY A 130 15.72 5.02 1.55
CA GLY A 130 14.31 4.76 1.86
C GLY A 130 13.35 5.36 0.82
N ALA A 131 13.61 6.59 0.38
CA ALA A 131 12.82 7.25 -0.66
C ALA A 131 12.99 6.57 -2.03
N GLU A 132 14.20 6.15 -2.40
CA GLU A 132 14.43 5.37 -3.62
C GLU A 132 13.71 4.02 -3.58
N SER A 133 13.78 3.31 -2.44
CA SER A 133 13.04 2.06 -2.24
C SER A 133 11.52 2.28 -2.38
N ALA A 134 10.99 3.35 -1.79
CA ALA A 134 9.58 3.70 -1.90
C ALA A 134 9.18 4.03 -3.35
N ILE A 135 10.03 4.73 -4.11
CA ILE A 135 9.81 5.02 -5.53
C ILE A 135 9.80 3.75 -6.37
N VAL A 136 10.71 2.80 -6.12
CA VAL A 136 10.74 1.49 -6.81
C VAL A 136 9.48 0.70 -6.49
N THR A 137 9.12 0.60 -5.21
CA THR A 137 7.90 -0.07 -4.74
C THR A 137 6.66 0.52 -5.41
N THR A 138 6.57 1.86 -5.43
CA THR A 138 5.47 2.61 -6.04
C THR A 138 5.32 2.30 -7.53
N ARG A 139 6.43 2.17 -8.28
CA ARG A 139 6.38 1.80 -9.71
C ARG A 139 5.76 0.42 -9.92
N VAL A 140 6.20 -0.56 -9.13
CA VAL A 140 5.69 -1.94 -9.21
C VAL A 140 4.19 -1.96 -8.91
N VAL A 141 3.77 -1.29 -7.84
CA VAL A 141 2.35 -1.21 -7.44
C VAL A 141 1.51 -0.55 -8.53
N VAL A 142 1.96 0.57 -9.10
CA VAL A 142 1.22 1.28 -10.16
C VAL A 142 1.06 0.39 -11.40
N ILE A 143 2.10 -0.37 -11.79
CA ILE A 143 2.02 -1.28 -12.94
C ILE A 143 1.01 -2.41 -12.69
N ILE A 144 1.11 -3.08 -11.53
CA ILE A 144 0.23 -4.20 -11.20
C ILE A 144 -1.22 -3.73 -11.06
N ALA A 145 -1.43 -2.60 -10.37
CA ALA A 145 -2.75 -1.98 -10.26
C ALA A 145 -3.29 -1.59 -11.64
N PHE A 146 -2.48 -0.96 -12.50
CA PHE A 146 -2.91 -0.60 -13.86
C PHE A 146 -3.37 -1.82 -14.66
N LEU A 147 -2.66 -2.95 -14.56
CA LEU A 147 -3.09 -4.20 -15.20
C LEU A 147 -4.42 -4.71 -14.62
N HIS A 148 -4.61 -4.61 -13.32
CA HIS A 148 -5.87 -4.97 -12.67
C HIS A 148 -7.04 -4.09 -13.14
N PHE A 149 -6.88 -2.76 -13.12
CA PHE A 149 -7.89 -1.82 -13.62
C PHE A 149 -8.16 -1.98 -15.11
N LEU A 150 -7.15 -2.32 -15.91
CA LEU A 150 -7.34 -2.63 -17.33
C LEU A 150 -8.21 -3.88 -17.51
N GLY A 151 -7.98 -4.92 -16.70
CA GLY A 151 -8.84 -6.10 -16.65
C GLY A 151 -10.28 -5.74 -16.27
N VAL A 152 -10.47 -4.94 -15.23
CA VAL A 152 -11.80 -4.43 -14.83
C VAL A 152 -12.46 -3.67 -15.97
N PHE A 153 -11.73 -2.77 -16.62
CA PHE A 153 -12.23 -1.94 -17.71
C PHE A 153 -12.67 -2.77 -18.92
N ILE A 154 -11.83 -3.73 -19.37
CA ILE A 154 -12.18 -4.65 -20.46
C ILE A 154 -13.45 -5.43 -20.11
N THR A 155 -13.56 -5.88 -18.87
CA THR A 155 -14.71 -6.65 -18.39
C THR A 155 -16.00 -5.83 -18.40
N ILE A 156 -15.94 -4.54 -18.06
CA ILE A 156 -17.08 -3.62 -18.16
C ILE A 156 -17.47 -3.33 -19.62
N LEU A 157 -16.49 -3.29 -20.54
CA LEU A 157 -16.74 -3.05 -21.97
C LEU A 157 -17.32 -4.26 -22.71
N LEU A 158 -17.18 -5.46 -22.17
CA LEU A 158 -17.72 -6.68 -22.77
C LEU A 158 -19.25 -6.72 -22.60
N PRO A 159 -20.03 -6.77 -23.70
CA PRO A 159 -21.48 -6.88 -23.62
C PRO A 159 -21.87 -8.30 -23.18
N GLY A 160 -22.16 -8.47 -21.89
CA GLY A 160 -22.71 -9.71 -21.33
C GLY A 160 -22.78 -9.64 -19.81
N PRO A 161 -23.75 -10.31 -19.16
CA PRO A 161 -23.76 -10.42 -17.71
C PRO A 161 -22.48 -11.15 -17.28
N LEU A 162 -21.66 -10.45 -16.50
CA LEU A 162 -20.52 -11.02 -15.80
C LEU A 162 -20.99 -12.22 -14.97
N SER A 163 -20.33 -13.37 -15.12
CA SER A 163 -20.60 -14.50 -14.23
C SER A 163 -20.31 -14.06 -12.78
N GLU A 164 -21.16 -14.45 -11.84
CA GLU A 164 -20.97 -14.12 -10.40
C GLU A 164 -19.55 -14.50 -9.93
N THR A 165 -19.02 -15.62 -10.44
CA THR A 165 -17.63 -16.06 -10.20
C THR A 165 -16.57 -15.08 -10.72
N SER A 166 -16.76 -14.49 -11.88
CA SER A 166 -15.82 -13.52 -12.46
C SER A 166 -15.89 -12.18 -11.72
N ARG A 167 -17.09 -11.78 -11.27
CA ARG A 167 -17.30 -10.58 -10.44
C ARG A 167 -16.59 -10.73 -9.09
N ASP A 168 -16.77 -11.86 -8.42
CA ASP A 168 -16.12 -12.14 -7.14
C ASP A 168 -14.59 -12.17 -7.27
N VAL A 169 -14.05 -12.86 -8.27
CA VAL A 169 -12.59 -12.90 -8.50
C VAL A 169 -12.02 -11.51 -8.73
N LEU A 170 -12.67 -10.72 -9.58
CA LEU A 170 -12.18 -9.43 -10.02
C LEU A 170 -12.32 -8.33 -8.96
N PHE A 171 -13.42 -8.30 -8.20
CA PHE A 171 -13.66 -7.22 -7.22
C PHE A 171 -13.29 -7.59 -5.78
N ARG A 172 -13.18 -8.88 -5.46
CA ARG A 172 -12.92 -9.36 -4.09
C ARG A 172 -11.51 -9.92 -3.92
N TYR A 173 -11.06 -10.77 -4.84
CA TYR A 173 -9.77 -11.48 -4.71
C TYR A 173 -8.60 -10.78 -5.42
N CYS A 174 -8.83 -10.09 -6.53
CA CYS A 174 -7.77 -9.36 -7.24
C CYS A 174 -7.21 -8.18 -6.44
N PRO A 175 -8.00 -7.33 -5.74
CA PRO A 175 -7.45 -6.22 -4.96
C PRO A 175 -6.42 -6.62 -3.89
N PRO A 176 -6.65 -7.62 -3.01
CA PRO A 176 -5.61 -8.06 -2.08
C PRO A 176 -4.43 -8.72 -2.81
N ALA A 177 -4.67 -9.40 -3.94
CA ALA A 177 -3.61 -9.97 -4.76
C ALA A 177 -2.68 -8.90 -5.34
N VAL A 178 -3.19 -7.73 -5.77
CA VAL A 178 -2.37 -6.61 -6.24
C VAL A 178 -1.37 -6.18 -5.17
N PHE A 179 -1.80 -6.07 -3.92
CA PHE A 179 -0.92 -5.69 -2.80
C PHE A 179 0.08 -6.80 -2.42
N ILE A 180 -0.36 -8.06 -2.35
CA ILE A 180 0.51 -9.20 -2.03
C ILE A 180 1.56 -9.39 -3.13
N LEU A 181 1.14 -9.33 -4.39
CA LEU A 181 2.01 -9.46 -5.55
C LEU A 181 3.00 -8.29 -5.61
N SER A 182 2.57 -7.08 -5.27
CA SER A 182 3.45 -5.92 -5.13
C SER A 182 4.52 -6.13 -4.05
N ILE A 183 4.18 -6.75 -2.92
CA ILE A 183 5.16 -7.11 -1.88
C ILE A 183 6.16 -8.15 -2.41
N LEU A 184 5.66 -9.22 -3.04
CA LEU A 184 6.49 -10.30 -3.57
C LEU A 184 7.44 -9.82 -4.69
N PHE A 185 6.96 -9.03 -5.64
CA PHE A 185 7.81 -8.46 -6.71
C PHE A 185 8.81 -7.45 -6.16
N ASN A 186 8.47 -6.69 -5.12
CA ASN A 186 9.44 -5.82 -4.48
C ASN A 186 10.61 -6.63 -3.92
N HIS A 187 10.33 -7.77 -3.26
CA HIS A 187 11.38 -8.69 -2.80
C HIS A 187 12.27 -9.21 -3.94
N LEU A 188 11.69 -9.57 -5.08
CA LEU A 188 12.44 -10.05 -6.25
C LEU A 188 13.28 -8.95 -6.91
N SER A 189 12.74 -7.72 -7.00
CA SER A 189 13.46 -6.58 -7.58
C SER A 189 14.69 -6.18 -6.77
N PHE A 190 14.68 -6.40 -5.46
CA PHE A 190 15.88 -6.21 -4.62
C PHE A 190 16.85 -7.39 -4.71
N ALA A 191 16.36 -8.62 -4.92
CA ALA A 191 17.20 -9.79 -5.11
C ALA A 191 17.96 -9.79 -6.45
N SER A 192 17.40 -9.20 -7.52
CA SER A 192 18.03 -9.15 -8.85
C SER A 192 19.06 -8.03 -9.02
N LYS A 193 19.20 -7.12 -8.05
CA LYS A 193 20.14 -5.97 -8.11
C LYS A 193 21.53 -6.28 -7.53
N TYR A 194 21.76 -7.53 -7.12
CA TYR A 194 23.00 -8.07 -6.53
C TYR A 194 23.28 -9.48 -7.05
#